data_AF-A0AAN5YE88-F1
#
_entry.id   AF-A0AAN5YE88-F1
#
_cell.length_a   1.000
_cell.length_b   1.000
_cell.length_c   1.000
_cell.angle_alpha   90.00
_cell.angle_beta   90.00
_cell.angle_gamma   90.00
#
_symmetry.space_group_name_H-M   'P 1'
#
loop_
_entity.id
_entity.type
_entity.pdbx_description
1 polymer ?
#
loop_
_entity_poly.entity_id
_entity_poly.type
_entity_poly.pdbx_seq_one_letter_code
_entity_poly.pdbx_strand_id
1 'polypeptide(L)'
;MEHDYNGHFAHSFYYGVTVLPQGERHLHGEIVSYGVLIVLQLAKEYDELKEIRDFMISVGLPTSLEALEIESDEDLKTVLDKAFTLDHIQTSPFEINRQMVEDAIQEVEKLNQ
;
A
#
# COMPACT_ATOMS: atom_id res chain seq x y z
N MET A 1 -21.08 13.48 -3.55
CA MET A 1 -20.09 13.33 -2.48
C MET A 1 -19.71 11.87 -2.50
N GLU A 2 -18.65 11.53 -3.21
CA GLU A 2 -18.30 10.14 -3.53
C GLU A 2 -16.85 9.92 -3.07
N HIS A 3 -16.67 9.95 -1.75
CA HIS A 3 -15.39 9.71 -1.07
C HIS A 3 -15.44 8.34 -0.40
N ASP A 4 -15.57 7.26 -1.17
CA ASP A 4 -15.88 5.97 -0.53
C ASP A 4 -15.27 4.73 -1.18
N TYR A 5 -14.12 4.79 -1.87
CA TYR A 5 -13.63 3.58 -2.54
C TYR A 5 -12.10 3.32 -2.56
N ASN A 6 -11.27 4.34 -2.33
CA ASN A 6 -9.81 4.21 -2.47
C ASN A 6 -9.11 3.65 -1.21
N GLY A 7 -9.67 3.82 -0.01
CA GLY A 7 -9.05 3.36 1.24
C GLY A 7 -9.08 1.84 1.45
N HIS A 8 -9.89 1.10 0.68
CA HIS A 8 -10.10 -0.33 0.88
C HIS A 8 -8.84 -1.16 0.63
N PHE A 9 -8.12 -0.91 -0.48
CA PHE A 9 -6.88 -1.65 -0.73
C PHE A 9 -5.77 -1.28 0.28
N ALA A 10 -5.67 -0.01 0.70
CA ALA A 10 -4.72 0.39 1.73
C ALA A 10 -4.94 -0.38 3.05
N HIS A 11 -6.19 -0.60 3.43
CA HIS A 11 -6.52 -1.43 4.59
C HIS A 11 -6.34 -2.93 4.32
N SER A 12 -6.64 -3.44 3.12
CA SER A 12 -6.32 -4.81 2.74
C SER A 12 -4.82 -5.09 2.82
N PHE A 13 -3.99 -4.14 2.38
CA PHE A 13 -2.54 -4.20 2.53
C PHE A 13 -2.15 -4.24 4.00
N TYR A 14 -2.74 -3.38 4.85
CA TYR A 14 -2.55 -3.46 6.30
C TYR A 14 -2.81 -4.85 6.86
N TYR A 15 -3.96 -5.45 6.55
CA TYR A 15 -4.26 -6.81 7.00
C TYR A 15 -3.28 -7.85 6.44
N GLY A 16 -2.76 -7.63 5.23
CA GLY A 16 -1.68 -8.43 4.68
C GLY A 16 -0.40 -8.33 5.50
N VAL A 17 0.04 -7.14 5.87
CA VAL A 17 1.25 -6.94 6.69
C VAL A 17 1.09 -7.54 8.08
N THR A 18 -0.11 -7.50 8.67
CA THR A 18 -0.36 -8.08 10.01
C THR A 18 -0.22 -9.61 10.09
N VAL A 19 -0.10 -10.33 8.96
CA VAL A 19 0.19 -11.77 9.01
C VAL A 19 1.68 -12.06 9.15
N LEU A 20 2.54 -11.08 8.90
CA LEU A 20 3.97 -11.19 9.10
C LEU A 20 4.31 -10.90 10.58
N PRO A 21 5.31 -11.58 11.17
CA PRO A 21 5.75 -11.29 12.55
C PRO A 21 6.14 -9.82 12.78
N GLN A 22 6.67 -9.16 11.74
CA GLN A 22 7.02 -7.74 11.78
C GLN A 22 5.81 -6.80 11.81
N GLY A 23 4.64 -7.22 11.33
CA GLY A 23 3.47 -6.36 11.25
C GLY A 23 2.98 -5.84 12.60
N GLU A 24 3.21 -6.58 13.69
CA GLU A 24 2.87 -6.14 15.06
C GLU A 24 3.79 -5.03 15.59
N ARG A 25 4.93 -4.78 14.94
CA ARG A 25 5.90 -3.73 15.33
C ARG A 25 5.56 -2.37 14.75
N HIS A 26 4.64 -2.30 13.79
CA HIS A 26 4.26 -1.07 13.09
C HIS A 26 2.89 -0.53 13.52
N LEU A 27 2.81 0.81 13.49
CA LEU A 27 1.62 1.63 13.54
C LEU A 27 0.55 1.14 12.55
N HIS A 28 -0.73 1.06 12.92
CA HIS A 28 -1.80 0.93 11.92
C HIS A 28 -1.69 2.04 10.85
N GLY A 29 -1.49 3.28 11.29
CA GLY A 29 -1.30 4.43 10.41
C GLY A 29 -0.02 4.38 9.58
N GLU A 30 1.03 3.72 10.05
CA GLU A 30 2.29 3.54 9.32
C GLU A 30 2.11 2.57 8.14
N ILE A 31 1.42 1.46 8.36
CA ILE A 31 1.20 0.50 7.29
C ILE A 31 0.17 1.05 6.28
N VAL A 32 -0.91 1.67 6.79
CA VAL A 32 -1.95 2.26 5.93
C VAL A 32 -1.40 3.41 5.10
N SER A 33 -0.44 4.21 5.61
CA SER A 33 0.16 5.30 4.83
C SER A 33 0.86 4.79 3.57
N TYR A 34 1.63 3.71 3.67
CA TYR A 34 2.23 3.09 2.49
C TYR A 34 1.16 2.51 1.53
N GLY A 35 0.13 1.87 2.08
CA GLY A 35 -1.01 1.38 1.29
C GLY A 35 -1.70 2.47 0.46
N VAL A 36 -1.76 3.71 0.97
CA VAL A 36 -2.31 4.87 0.24
C VAL A 36 -1.46 5.23 -0.97
N LEU A 37 -0.12 5.15 -0.88
CA LEU A 37 0.77 5.41 -2.02
C LEU A 37 0.51 4.42 -3.17
N ILE A 38 0.32 3.14 -2.85
CA ILE A 38 -0.03 2.11 -3.85
C ILE A 38 -1.35 2.47 -4.54
N VAL A 39 -2.35 2.88 -3.76
CA VAL A 39 -3.67 3.24 -4.29
C VAL A 39 -3.60 4.46 -5.21
N LEU A 40 -2.86 5.50 -4.83
CA LEU A 40 -2.67 6.69 -5.67
C LEU A 40 -1.96 6.32 -6.98
N GLN A 41 -0.98 5.42 -6.93
CA GLN A 41 -0.29 4.93 -8.11
C GLN A 41 -1.22 4.16 -9.04
N LEU A 42 -2.07 3.28 -8.49
CA LEU A 42 -3.09 2.54 -9.24
C LEU A 42 -4.14 3.47 -9.87
N ALA A 43 -4.54 4.50 -9.14
CA ALA A 43 -5.46 5.53 -9.62
C ALA A 43 -4.83 6.48 -10.67
N LYS A 44 -3.51 6.40 -10.86
CA LYS A 44 -2.71 7.26 -11.75
C LYS A 44 -2.74 8.74 -11.35
N GLU A 45 -2.97 9.01 -10.08
CA GLU A 45 -2.96 10.36 -9.49
C GLU A 45 -1.52 10.75 -9.11
N TYR A 46 -0.65 10.87 -10.11
CA TYR A 46 0.80 10.98 -9.91
C TYR A 46 1.25 12.27 -9.20
N ASP A 47 0.53 13.37 -9.40
CA ASP A 47 0.86 14.64 -8.75
C ASP A 47 0.50 14.58 -7.26
N GLU A 48 -0.69 14.05 -6.93
CA GLU A 48 -1.13 13.86 -5.55
C GLU A 48 -0.30 12.79 -4.84
N LEU A 49 0.12 11.72 -5.54
CA LEU A 49 1.05 10.73 -5.01
C LEU A 49 2.34 11.37 -4.51
N LYS A 50 2.95 12.26 -5.31
CA LYS A 50 4.19 12.94 -4.93
C LYS A 50 3.98 13.87 -3.76
N GLU A 51 2.91 14.66 -3.78
CA GLU A 51 2.58 15.58 -2.69
C GLU A 51 2.37 14.84 -1.36
N ILE A 52 1.58 13.76 -1.39
CA ILE A 52 1.30 12.93 -0.22
C ILE A 52 2.55 12.20 0.26
N ARG A 53 3.38 11.67 -0.63
CA ARG A 53 4.67 11.05 -0.29
C ARG A 53 5.59 12.05 0.40
N ASP A 54 5.75 13.24 -0.16
CA ASP A 54 6.63 14.28 0.40
C ASP A 54 6.13 14.73 1.77
N PHE A 55 4.81 14.82 1.95
CA PHE A 55 4.19 15.04 3.25
C PHE A 55 4.50 13.90 4.24
N MET A 56 4.32 12.63 3.84
CA MET A 56 4.61 11.46 4.68
C MET A 56 6.07 11.46 5.16
N ILE A 57 7.02 11.74 4.26
CA ILE A 57 8.44 11.89 4.61
C ILE A 57 8.63 13.01 5.65
N SER A 58 7.98 14.17 5.46
CA SER A 58 8.12 15.32 6.35
C SER A 58 7.65 15.06 7.79
N VAL A 59 6.74 14.10 7.98
CA VAL A 59 6.20 13.72 9.30
C VAL A 59 6.76 12.39 9.82
N GLY A 60 7.68 11.76 9.09
CA GLY A 60 8.35 10.50 9.48
C GLY A 60 7.51 9.23 9.27
N LEU A 61 6.52 9.26 8.37
CA LEU A 61 5.77 8.07 7.97
C LEU A 61 6.54 7.25 6.93
N PRO A 62 6.38 5.91 6.92
CA PRO A 62 7.08 5.05 5.97
C PRO A 62 6.54 5.25 4.55
N THR A 63 7.46 5.34 3.59
CA THR A 63 7.14 5.43 2.16
C THR A 63 7.71 4.30 1.33
N SER A 64 8.41 3.34 1.94
CA SER A 64 8.99 2.16 1.28
C SER A 64 8.64 0.85 1.98
N LEU A 65 8.75 -0.28 1.25
CA LEU A 65 8.64 -1.62 1.83
C LEU A 65 9.71 -1.91 2.89
N GLU A 66 10.94 -1.43 2.67
CA GLU A 66 12.04 -1.57 3.62
C GLU A 66 11.71 -0.89 4.96
N ALA A 67 11.07 0.29 4.93
CA ALA A 67 10.64 0.99 6.14
C ALA A 67 9.54 0.24 6.93
N LEU A 68 8.88 -0.73 6.30
CA LEU A 68 7.92 -1.65 6.90
C LEU A 68 8.51 -3.03 7.21
N GLU A 69 9.83 -3.19 7.10
CA GLU A 69 10.55 -4.46 7.29
C GLU A 69 10.03 -5.58 6.36
N ILE A 70 9.61 -5.23 5.14
CA ILE A 70 9.21 -6.17 4.08
C ILE A 70 10.38 -6.25 3.09
N GLU A 71 11.31 -7.16 3.35
CA GLU A 71 12.61 -7.20 2.66
C GLU A 71 12.68 -8.25 1.55
N SER A 72 11.81 -9.26 1.60
CA SER A 72 11.85 -10.39 0.66
C SER A 72 10.62 -10.46 -0.24
N ASP A 73 10.82 -11.00 -1.45
CA ASP A 73 9.72 -11.33 -2.36
C ASP A 73 8.72 -12.31 -1.73
N GLU A 74 9.17 -13.16 -0.80
CA GLU A 74 8.32 -14.11 -0.08
C GLU A 74 7.44 -13.40 0.96
N ASP A 75 7.97 -12.40 1.68
CA ASP A 75 7.20 -11.55 2.58
C ASP A 75 6.14 -10.77 1.79
N LEU A 76 6.55 -10.11 0.72
CA LEU A 76 5.64 -9.35 -0.14
C LEU A 76 4.55 -10.27 -0.73
N LYS A 77 4.93 -11.46 -1.19
CA LYS A 77 3.98 -12.45 -1.68
C LYS A 77 2.96 -12.83 -0.61
N THR A 78 3.40 -13.08 0.62
CA THR A 78 2.54 -13.44 1.75
C THR A 78 1.56 -12.32 2.10
N VAL A 79 2.03 -11.07 2.11
CA VAL A 79 1.20 -9.87 2.31
C VAL A 79 0.13 -9.77 1.23
N LEU A 80 0.52 -9.90 -0.04
CA LEU A 80 -0.41 -9.80 -1.16
C LEU A 80 -1.40 -10.98 -1.21
N ASP A 81 -0.95 -12.21 -0.96
CA ASP A 81 -1.83 -13.38 -0.89
C ASP A 81 -2.92 -13.16 0.14
N LYS A 82 -2.58 -12.62 1.32
CA LYS A 82 -3.57 -12.27 2.34
C LYS A 82 -4.45 -11.09 1.90
N ALA A 83 -3.87 -10.00 1.42
CA ALA A 83 -4.61 -8.80 1.02
C ALA A 83 -5.68 -9.12 -0.04
N PHE A 84 -5.37 -10.03 -0.98
CA PHE A 84 -6.26 -10.47 -2.05
C PHE A 84 -7.34 -11.48 -1.62
N THR A 85 -7.27 -12.04 -0.41
CA THR A 85 -8.34 -12.89 0.13
C THR A 85 -9.49 -12.11 0.77
N LEU A 86 -9.34 -10.79 0.92
CA LEU A 86 -10.32 -9.94 1.57
C LEU A 86 -11.30 -9.37 0.54
N ASP A 87 -12.61 -9.53 0.79
CA ASP A 87 -13.70 -9.11 -0.10
C ASP A 87 -13.73 -7.59 -0.42
N HIS A 88 -12.90 -6.79 0.26
CA HIS A 88 -12.81 -5.34 0.09
C HIS A 88 -12.27 -4.89 -1.28
N ILE A 89 -11.55 -5.76 -2.00
CA ILE A 89 -11.01 -5.42 -3.33
C ILE A 89 -12.11 -5.23 -4.39
N GLN A 90 -13.29 -5.84 -4.17
CA GLN A 90 -14.43 -5.75 -5.10
C GLN A 90 -15.15 -4.39 -5.06
N THR A 91 -14.73 -3.47 -4.20
CA THR A 91 -15.35 -2.14 -4.08
C THR A 91 -14.52 -1.01 -4.70
N SER A 92 -13.44 -1.31 -5.43
CA SER A 92 -12.67 -0.27 -6.13
C SER A 92 -13.46 0.30 -7.33
N PRO A 93 -13.35 1.61 -7.66
CA PRO A 93 -14.04 2.19 -8.82
C PRO A 93 -13.45 1.71 -10.15
N PHE A 94 -12.32 1.01 -10.10
CA PHE A 94 -11.67 0.35 -11.23
C PHE A 94 -11.19 -1.05 -10.80
N GLU A 95 -11.09 -1.96 -11.78
CA GLU A 95 -10.61 -3.31 -11.53
C GLU A 95 -9.17 -3.29 -10.99
N ILE A 96 -8.97 -3.87 -9.81
CA ILE A 96 -7.65 -4.10 -9.21
C ILE A 96 -7.37 -5.59 -9.29
N ASN A 97 -6.31 -5.96 -10.00
CA ASN A 97 -5.76 -7.31 -9.99
C ASN A 97 -4.35 -7.31 -9.39
N ARG A 98 -3.85 -8.51 -9.11
CA ARG A 98 -2.55 -8.69 -8.44
C ARG A 98 -1.38 -8.10 -9.22
N GLN A 99 -1.34 -8.29 -10.54
CA GLN A 99 -0.24 -7.78 -11.35
C GLN A 99 -0.17 -6.25 -11.29
N MET A 100 -1.32 -5.58 -11.37
CA MET A 100 -1.39 -4.12 -11.27
C MET A 100 -0.86 -3.60 -9.93
N VAL A 101 -1.14 -4.32 -8.83
CA VAL A 101 -0.63 -3.97 -7.49
C VAL A 101 0.87 -4.15 -7.42
N GLU A 102 1.40 -5.27 -7.93
CA GLU A 102 2.83 -5.54 -7.95
C GLU A 102 3.58 -4.49 -8.78
N ASP A 103 3.06 -4.14 -9.96
CA ASP A 103 3.60 -3.07 -10.80
C ASP A 103 3.53 -1.71 -10.08
N ALA A 104 2.41 -1.41 -9.41
CA ALA A 104 2.25 -0.17 -8.65
C ALA A 104 3.24 -0.07 -7.48
N ILE A 105 3.47 -1.16 -6.76
CA ILE A 105 4.47 -1.23 -5.69
C ILE A 105 5.86 -0.95 -6.27
N GLN A 106 6.23 -1.57 -7.39
CA GLN A 106 7.52 -1.30 -8.03
C GLN A 106 7.68 0.17 -8.44
N GLU A 107 6.62 0.80 -8.96
CA GLU A 107 6.65 2.23 -9.29
C GLU A 107 6.76 3.11 -8.04
N VAL A 108 6.06 2.78 -6.95
CA VAL A 108 6.19 3.49 -5.66
C VAL A 108 7.62 3.35 -5.11
N GLU A 109 8.21 2.15 -5.15
CA GLU A 109 9.57 1.92 -4.67
C GLU A 109 10.63 2.70 -5.46
N LYS A 110 10.44 2.90 -6.77
CA LYS A 110 11.33 3.75 -7.61
C LYS A 110 11.31 5.21 -7.20
N LEU A 111 10.27 5.66 -6.51
CA LEU A 111 10.15 7.04 -6.04
C LEU A 111 10.91 7.30 -4.74
N ASN A 112 11.40 6.25 -4.08
CA ASN A 112 12.21 6.33 -2.86
C ASN A 112 13.73 6.26 -3.13
N GLN A 113 14.15 6.12 -4.39
CA GLN A 113 15.55 6.15 -4.84
C GLN A 113 16.02 7.56 -5.18
#